data_AF-A0AAJ1AGC1-F1
#
_entry.id   AF-A0AAJ1AGC1-F1
#
_cell.length_a   1.000
_cell.length_b   1.000
_cell.length_c   1.000
_cell.angle_alpha   90.00
_cell.angle_beta   90.00
_cell.angle_gamma   90.00
#
_symmetry.space_group_name_H-M   'P 1'
#
loop_
_entity.id
_entity.type
_entity.pdbx_description
1 polymer ?
#
loop_
_entity_poly.entity_id
_entity_poly.type
_entity_poly.pdbx_seq_one_letter_code
_entity_poly.pdbx_strand_id
1 'polypeptide(L)'
;MADVTATVITCNEEKTIQACLESLTWVKEIVVVDSGSSDRTLEICREYTEKVFHNPWAGFIGQKNVALSLSTYDWILNVDADERVSEELRRAIERTLAAPRHDGYWMTRRNYFLGRWMRHGGWYPDRVLRLFDRRKGQFGGMDPHAYFVIPEGSAGFIDGDLIHLTYRDLSHYIQKQDWYTGISAEQQVTRGRQPGSVTGVELLLRAFMKFVQRYLLKRGFLDGMHGLIAAAGASYFNVIKYAKVWELGLLTEPGQRIEGRQEGWRDRRNASAITPLAGRNTWTAGVSALVITRNEEKNIRQCLESVSWVDEIVVVDAFSEDRTVEISRRFTDKVYLNPWPGFPAQRNFGLGRTGKQWVLILDADERVTPEAREEMLAYVSRIDHDGVVAYQVPRRNYFFGRWLRWGGTFPDPQWRLFKRGFVRYDETTLDTPIVGGASGMFRNPIDHFTGRSIHQRLRKLDAETGFKVREIVARRDVINWPDLTIRPLMTFLKTYLLKQGFRDGLHGLVYAVLCSLHTFARYVKAWEAHTRSEAPR
;
A
#
# COMPACT_ATOMS: atom_id res chain seq x y z
N MET A 1 -20.53 -32.88 -27.17
CA MET A 1 -20.23 -31.74 -26.29
C MET A 1 -19.25 -30.87 -27.05
N ALA A 2 -19.47 -29.57 -27.14
CA ALA A 2 -18.47 -28.70 -27.77
C ALA A 2 -17.19 -28.72 -26.93
N ASP A 3 -16.03 -28.80 -27.59
CA ASP A 3 -14.74 -28.70 -26.91
C ASP A 3 -14.51 -27.27 -26.43
N VAL A 4 -13.98 -27.12 -25.21
CA VAL A 4 -13.83 -25.83 -24.52
C VAL A 4 -12.36 -25.58 -24.22
N THR A 5 -11.93 -24.35 -24.48
CA THR A 5 -10.68 -23.80 -23.95
C THR A 5 -10.97 -22.96 -22.71
N ALA A 6 -10.32 -23.26 -21.59
CA ALA A 6 -10.24 -22.34 -20.47
C ALA A 6 -9.09 -21.36 -20.67
N THR A 7 -9.34 -20.06 -20.45
CA THR A 7 -8.30 -19.02 -20.50
C THR A 7 -8.10 -18.42 -19.12
N VAL A 8 -6.85 -18.38 -18.66
CA VAL A 8 -6.45 -17.82 -17.36
C VAL A 8 -5.34 -16.80 -17.57
N ILE A 9 -5.50 -15.62 -16.99
CA ILE A 9 -4.43 -14.60 -16.92
C ILE A 9 -3.90 -14.55 -15.49
N THR A 10 -2.59 -14.40 -15.31
CA THR A 10 -1.97 -14.49 -13.98
C THR A 10 -0.72 -13.63 -13.82
N CYS A 11 -0.41 -13.28 -12.56
CA CYS A 11 0.83 -12.66 -12.12
C CYS A 11 0.96 -12.77 -10.59
N ASN A 12 1.93 -13.54 -10.10
CA ASN A 12 2.19 -13.77 -8.67
C ASN A 12 0.99 -14.30 -7.87
N GLU A 13 0.42 -15.41 -8.35
CA GLU A 13 -0.77 -16.06 -7.81
C GLU A 13 -0.47 -17.46 -7.27
N GLU A 14 0.75 -17.72 -6.76
CA GLU A 14 1.19 -19.06 -6.29
C GLU A 14 0.19 -19.70 -5.29
N LYS A 15 -0.52 -18.87 -4.52
CA LYS A 15 -1.43 -19.31 -3.44
C LYS A 15 -2.82 -19.69 -3.94
N THR A 16 -3.18 -19.28 -5.14
CA THR A 16 -4.54 -19.42 -5.67
C THR A 16 -4.52 -20.26 -6.94
N ILE A 17 -3.54 -20.07 -7.81
CA ILE A 17 -3.53 -20.60 -9.17
C ILE A 17 -3.73 -22.12 -9.26
N GLN A 18 -3.17 -22.90 -8.33
CA GLN A 18 -3.33 -24.35 -8.31
C GLN A 18 -4.81 -24.76 -8.28
N ALA A 19 -5.55 -24.29 -7.27
CA ALA A 19 -6.97 -24.60 -7.14
C ALA A 19 -7.79 -24.06 -8.34
N CYS A 20 -7.35 -22.98 -8.99
CA CYS A 20 -7.98 -22.47 -10.21
C CYS A 20 -7.92 -23.54 -11.31
N LEU A 21 -6.70 -23.99 -11.60
CA LEU A 21 -6.42 -24.96 -12.65
C LEU A 21 -7.04 -26.33 -12.35
N GLU A 22 -7.04 -26.77 -11.09
CA GLU A 22 -7.75 -27.98 -10.65
C GLU A 22 -9.24 -27.95 -11.04
N SER A 23 -9.90 -26.80 -10.84
CA SER A 23 -11.33 -26.62 -11.19
C SER A 23 -11.60 -26.61 -12.70
N LEU A 24 -10.56 -26.64 -13.53
CA LEU A 24 -10.60 -26.57 -14.99
C LEU A 24 -10.14 -27.87 -15.66
N THR A 25 -9.70 -28.88 -14.92
CA THR A 25 -9.15 -30.14 -15.49
C THR A 25 -10.12 -30.93 -16.37
N TRP A 26 -11.41 -30.59 -16.36
CA TRP A 26 -12.44 -31.18 -17.22
C TRP A 26 -12.51 -30.56 -18.62
N VAL A 27 -11.91 -29.40 -18.86
CA VAL A 27 -11.88 -28.78 -20.20
C VAL A 27 -10.82 -29.45 -21.10
N LYS A 28 -10.91 -29.26 -22.42
CA LYS A 28 -9.98 -29.86 -23.37
C LYS A 28 -8.63 -29.15 -23.44
N GLU A 29 -8.64 -27.86 -23.17
CA GLU A 29 -7.46 -27.03 -23.27
C GLU A 29 -7.47 -25.97 -22.17
N ILE A 30 -6.33 -25.76 -21.51
CA ILE A 30 -6.12 -24.63 -20.62
C ILE A 30 -4.99 -23.78 -21.20
N VAL A 31 -5.29 -22.50 -21.47
CA VAL A 31 -4.32 -21.49 -21.91
C VAL A 31 -4.04 -20.55 -20.75
N VAL A 32 -2.79 -20.46 -20.33
CA VAL A 32 -2.34 -19.52 -19.30
C VAL A 32 -1.49 -18.43 -19.94
N VAL A 33 -1.83 -17.17 -19.66
CA VAL A 33 -1.01 -16.00 -20.02
C VAL A 33 -0.50 -15.31 -18.75
N ASP A 34 0.80 -15.39 -18.55
CA ASP A 34 1.51 -14.80 -17.42
C ASP A 34 2.13 -13.44 -17.78
N SER A 35 2.10 -12.49 -16.84
CA SER A 35 2.62 -11.14 -17.04
C SER A 35 3.94 -10.84 -16.31
N GLY A 36 4.74 -11.86 -16.03
CA GLY A 36 6.04 -11.73 -15.36
C GLY A 36 5.99 -12.12 -13.88
N SER A 37 5.41 -13.27 -13.55
CA SER A 37 5.47 -13.83 -12.18
C SER A 37 6.92 -14.06 -11.74
N SER A 38 7.21 -13.73 -10.49
CA SER A 38 8.49 -13.96 -9.81
C SER A 38 8.41 -15.00 -8.69
N ASP A 39 7.22 -15.51 -8.40
CA ASP A 39 6.95 -16.60 -7.46
C ASP A 39 6.78 -17.95 -8.19
N ARG A 40 6.27 -18.97 -7.48
CA ARG A 40 6.08 -20.33 -8.03
C ARG A 40 4.89 -20.46 -8.99
N THR A 41 4.21 -19.38 -9.37
CA THR A 41 3.01 -19.43 -10.24
C THR A 41 3.27 -20.20 -11.54
N LEU A 42 4.38 -19.91 -12.23
CA LEU A 42 4.71 -20.53 -13.52
C LEU A 42 5.07 -22.02 -13.39
N GLU A 43 5.68 -22.42 -12.27
CA GLU A 43 5.98 -23.82 -11.97
C GLU A 43 4.67 -24.60 -11.87
N ILE A 44 3.73 -24.11 -11.05
CA ILE A 44 2.42 -24.72 -10.83
C ILE A 44 1.64 -24.78 -12.15
N CYS A 45 1.58 -23.71 -12.94
CA CYS A 45 0.84 -23.70 -14.21
C CYS A 45 1.29 -24.82 -15.17
N ARG A 46 2.59 -25.12 -15.21
CA ARG A 46 3.16 -26.15 -16.11
C ARG A 46 2.79 -27.57 -15.71
N GLU A 47 2.35 -27.79 -14.47
CA GLU A 47 1.84 -29.09 -14.03
C GLU A 47 0.46 -29.42 -14.63
N TYR A 48 -0.30 -28.40 -15.05
CA TYR A 48 -1.67 -28.56 -15.58
C TYR A 48 -1.78 -28.39 -17.10
N THR A 49 -0.85 -27.66 -17.73
CA THR A 49 -0.89 -27.43 -19.18
C THR A 49 0.49 -27.07 -19.73
N GLU A 50 0.77 -27.50 -20.96
CA GLU A 50 1.94 -27.06 -21.72
C GLU A 50 1.75 -25.65 -22.32
N LYS A 51 0.51 -25.15 -22.39
CA LYS A 51 0.13 -23.87 -22.99
C LYS A 51 0.26 -22.71 -22.01
N VAL A 52 1.47 -22.50 -21.51
CA VAL A 52 1.82 -21.38 -20.63
C VAL A 52 2.65 -20.37 -21.42
N PHE A 53 2.09 -19.18 -21.62
CA PHE A 53 2.69 -18.12 -22.41
C PHE A 53 3.01 -16.90 -21.55
N HIS A 54 4.08 -16.20 -21.90
CA HIS A 54 4.43 -14.92 -21.30
C HIS A 54 3.99 -13.77 -22.22
N ASN A 55 3.32 -12.77 -21.66
CA ASN A 55 3.02 -11.51 -22.34
C ASN A 55 3.19 -10.34 -21.36
N PRO A 56 4.02 -9.33 -21.69
CA PRO A 56 4.15 -8.12 -20.86
C PRO A 56 2.78 -7.52 -20.50
N TRP A 57 2.65 -6.98 -19.30
CA TRP A 57 1.35 -6.48 -18.81
C TRP A 57 0.75 -5.39 -19.72
N ALA A 58 -0.28 -5.77 -20.47
CA ALA A 58 -0.99 -4.91 -21.42
C ALA A 58 -2.38 -4.45 -20.94
N GLY A 59 -2.65 -4.54 -19.63
CA GLY A 59 -3.99 -4.37 -19.06
C GLY A 59 -4.83 -5.67 -19.11
N PHE A 60 -5.96 -5.70 -18.41
CA PHE A 60 -6.81 -6.91 -18.36
C PHE A 60 -7.41 -7.20 -19.72
N ILE A 61 -7.84 -6.16 -20.45
CA ILE A 61 -8.41 -6.31 -21.80
C ILE A 61 -7.36 -6.92 -22.74
N GLY A 62 -6.16 -6.33 -22.77
CA GLY A 62 -5.05 -6.79 -23.61
C GLY A 62 -4.66 -8.23 -23.30
N GLN A 63 -4.48 -8.57 -22.01
CA GLN A 63 -4.11 -9.92 -21.60
C GLN A 63 -5.16 -10.96 -21.96
N LYS A 64 -6.45 -10.66 -21.76
CA LYS A 64 -7.54 -11.58 -22.09
C LYS A 64 -7.68 -11.78 -23.60
N ASN A 65 -7.43 -10.76 -24.42
CA ASN A 65 -7.41 -10.91 -25.88
C ASN A 65 -6.20 -11.71 -26.38
N VAL A 66 -5.04 -11.62 -25.74
CA VAL A 66 -3.90 -12.51 -26.05
C VAL A 66 -4.22 -13.96 -25.71
N ALA A 67 -4.82 -14.23 -24.55
CA ALA A 67 -5.25 -15.59 -24.20
C ALA A 67 -6.29 -16.13 -25.22
N LEU A 68 -7.17 -15.25 -25.70
CA LEU A 68 -8.17 -15.58 -26.72
C LEU A 68 -7.55 -16.00 -28.06
N SER A 69 -6.49 -15.30 -28.51
CA SER A 69 -5.83 -15.59 -29.79
C SER A 69 -5.01 -16.88 -29.76
N LEU A 70 -4.55 -17.29 -28.57
CA LEU A 70 -3.80 -18.52 -28.34
C LEU A 70 -4.69 -19.76 -28.14
N SER A 71 -6.01 -19.56 -28.06
CA SER A 71 -7.00 -20.62 -27.86
C SER A 71 -7.28 -21.38 -29.15
N THR A 72 -7.33 -22.71 -29.05
CA THR A 72 -7.56 -23.61 -30.20
C THR A 72 -9.05 -23.80 -30.48
N TYR A 73 -9.85 -23.96 -29.43
CA TYR A 73 -11.29 -24.22 -29.55
C TYR A 73 -12.09 -22.91 -29.60
N ASP A 74 -13.29 -22.97 -30.17
CA ASP A 74 -14.14 -21.79 -30.37
C ASP A 74 -14.86 -21.37 -29.08
N TRP A 75 -15.25 -22.33 -28.25
CA TRP A 75 -15.88 -22.04 -26.96
C TRP A 75 -14.83 -21.77 -25.89
N ILE A 76 -14.92 -20.59 -25.30
CA ILE A 76 -13.98 -20.11 -24.30
C ILE A 76 -14.66 -19.98 -22.96
N LEU A 77 -14.03 -20.54 -21.93
CA LEU A 77 -14.34 -20.29 -20.53
C LEU A 77 -13.23 -19.42 -19.93
N ASN A 78 -13.48 -18.12 -19.78
CA ASN A 78 -12.53 -17.20 -19.18
C ASN A 78 -12.63 -17.23 -17.65
N VAL A 79 -11.54 -17.53 -16.96
CA VAL A 79 -11.51 -17.66 -15.49
C VAL A 79 -10.29 -16.93 -14.95
N ASP A 80 -10.49 -16.07 -13.95
CA ASP A 80 -9.36 -15.38 -13.31
C ASP A 80 -8.65 -16.31 -12.30
N ALA A 81 -7.37 -16.07 -12.00
CA ALA A 81 -6.56 -16.93 -11.12
C ALA A 81 -7.14 -17.09 -9.69
N ASP A 82 -7.98 -16.16 -9.24
CA ASP A 82 -8.71 -16.17 -7.97
C ASP A 82 -10.16 -16.69 -8.08
N GLU A 83 -10.56 -17.24 -9.23
CA GLU A 83 -11.90 -17.81 -9.49
C GLU A 83 -11.88 -19.36 -9.62
N ARG A 84 -12.91 -20.05 -9.13
CA ARG A 84 -13.08 -21.52 -9.22
C ARG A 84 -14.43 -21.86 -9.82
N VAL A 85 -14.43 -22.75 -10.80
CA VAL A 85 -15.67 -23.29 -11.37
C VAL A 85 -16.24 -24.31 -10.37
N SER A 86 -17.44 -24.05 -9.83
CA SER A 86 -18.09 -25.03 -8.96
C SER A 86 -18.54 -26.26 -9.75
N GLU A 87 -18.72 -27.41 -9.08
CA GLU A 87 -19.19 -28.63 -9.73
C GLU A 87 -20.63 -28.46 -10.30
N GLU A 88 -21.45 -27.61 -9.68
CA GLU A 88 -22.76 -27.23 -10.22
C GLU A 88 -22.62 -26.41 -11.50
N LEU A 89 -21.72 -25.41 -11.51
CA LEU A 89 -21.46 -24.58 -12.68
C LEU A 89 -20.87 -25.42 -13.82
N ARG A 90 -19.91 -26.31 -13.54
CA ARG A 90 -19.36 -27.25 -14.52
C ARG A 90 -20.47 -28.06 -15.19
N ARG A 91 -21.31 -28.75 -14.41
CA ARG A 91 -22.42 -29.56 -14.94
C ARG A 91 -23.44 -28.72 -15.71
N ALA A 92 -23.62 -27.45 -15.34
CA ALA A 92 -24.43 -26.53 -16.13
C ALA A 92 -23.78 -26.20 -17.47
N ILE A 93 -22.47 -25.91 -17.50
CA ILE A 93 -21.72 -25.63 -18.73
C ILE A 93 -21.78 -26.83 -19.69
N GLU A 94 -21.48 -28.04 -19.20
CA GLU A 94 -21.54 -29.27 -19.98
C GLU A 94 -22.92 -29.48 -20.64
N ARG A 95 -24.01 -29.24 -19.89
CA ARG A 95 -25.38 -29.32 -20.42
C ARG A 95 -25.67 -28.23 -21.44
N THR A 96 -25.28 -26.99 -21.17
CA THR A 96 -25.50 -25.85 -22.06
C THR A 96 -24.78 -26.03 -23.39
N LEU A 97 -23.54 -26.54 -23.37
CA LEU A 97 -22.73 -26.75 -24.57
C LEU A 97 -23.06 -28.04 -25.34
N ALA A 98 -23.99 -28.86 -24.85
CA ALA A 98 -24.56 -29.96 -25.64
C ALA A 98 -25.46 -29.43 -26.77
N ALA A 99 -26.14 -28.30 -26.56
CA ALA A 99 -26.99 -27.64 -27.55
C ALA A 99 -27.05 -26.12 -27.26
N PRO A 100 -25.99 -25.36 -27.58
CA PRO A 100 -25.92 -23.94 -27.24
C PRO A 100 -27.01 -23.15 -27.99
N ARG A 101 -27.78 -22.35 -27.24
CA ARG A 101 -28.86 -21.49 -27.78
C ARG A 101 -28.44 -20.02 -27.94
N HIS A 102 -27.33 -19.65 -27.34
CA HIS A 102 -26.77 -18.31 -27.30
C HIS A 102 -25.29 -18.34 -27.66
N ASP A 103 -24.75 -17.19 -28.07
CA ASP A 103 -23.34 -16.99 -28.42
C ASP A 103 -22.46 -16.76 -27.18
N GLY A 104 -23.06 -16.49 -26.02
CA GLY A 104 -22.39 -16.44 -24.74
C GLY A 104 -23.33 -16.60 -23.54
N TYR A 105 -22.76 -16.80 -22.36
CA TYR A 105 -23.50 -17.07 -21.13
C TYR A 105 -22.94 -16.31 -19.94
N TRP A 106 -23.83 -15.56 -19.29
CA TRP A 106 -23.59 -14.93 -18.01
C TRP A 106 -23.68 -15.96 -16.89
N MET A 107 -22.69 -15.95 -16.00
CA MET A 107 -22.67 -16.72 -14.76
C MET A 107 -22.58 -15.80 -13.56
N THR A 108 -23.00 -16.29 -12.40
CA THR A 108 -22.99 -15.50 -11.16
C THR A 108 -21.73 -15.77 -10.38
N ARG A 109 -21.03 -14.72 -9.94
CA ARG A 109 -19.90 -14.83 -9.03
C ARG A 109 -20.36 -14.89 -7.60
N ARG A 110 -19.89 -15.93 -6.91
CA ARG A 110 -20.01 -16.09 -5.48
C ARG A 110 -18.77 -15.53 -4.81
N ASN A 111 -18.83 -14.26 -4.46
CA ASN A 111 -17.70 -13.50 -3.93
C ASN A 111 -17.42 -13.84 -2.44
N TYR A 112 -16.19 -14.24 -2.12
CA TYR A 112 -15.69 -14.41 -0.77
C TYR A 112 -14.82 -13.21 -0.36
N PHE A 113 -15.28 -12.50 0.68
CA PHE A 113 -14.61 -11.35 1.26
C PHE A 113 -14.11 -11.72 2.65
N LEU A 114 -12.79 -11.66 2.89
CA LEU A 114 -12.17 -11.99 4.18
C LEU A 114 -12.69 -13.33 4.75
N GLY A 115 -12.60 -14.36 3.92
CA GLY A 115 -12.99 -15.73 4.28
C GLY A 115 -14.50 -16.03 4.31
N ARG A 116 -15.38 -15.06 4.04
CA ARG A 116 -16.84 -15.27 4.08
C ARG A 116 -17.50 -14.96 2.75
N TRP A 117 -18.42 -15.81 2.34
CA TRP A 117 -19.31 -15.53 1.21
C TRP A 117 -20.23 -14.33 1.51
N MET A 118 -20.19 -13.34 0.61
CA MET A 118 -21.00 -12.13 0.66
C MET A 118 -22.31 -12.29 -0.11
N ARG A 119 -23.45 -12.09 0.56
CA ARG A 119 -24.78 -12.23 -0.03
C ARG A 119 -25.45 -10.89 -0.33
N HIS A 120 -25.11 -9.85 0.43
CA HIS A 120 -25.75 -8.55 0.36
C HIS A 120 -24.72 -7.46 0.02
N GLY A 121 -25.09 -6.20 0.18
CA GLY A 121 -24.21 -5.06 -0.13
C GLY A 121 -23.94 -4.88 -1.62
N GLY A 122 -24.69 -5.55 -2.50
CA GLY A 122 -24.46 -5.56 -3.94
C GLY A 122 -23.21 -6.35 -4.34
N TRP A 123 -22.89 -7.40 -3.58
CA TRP A 123 -21.88 -8.42 -3.91
C TRP A 123 -22.47 -9.65 -4.59
N TYR A 124 -23.78 -9.87 -4.45
CA TYR A 124 -24.51 -10.97 -5.07
C TYR A 124 -25.95 -10.52 -5.43
N PRO A 125 -26.52 -10.95 -6.56
CA PRO A 125 -25.82 -11.64 -7.65
C PRO A 125 -24.88 -10.68 -8.39
N ASP A 126 -23.68 -11.17 -8.71
CA ASP A 126 -22.67 -10.44 -9.48
C ASP A 126 -22.45 -11.18 -10.81
N ARG A 127 -23.02 -10.66 -11.89
CA ARG A 127 -23.11 -11.37 -13.16
C ARG A 127 -21.95 -11.01 -14.07
N VAL A 128 -21.25 -12.02 -14.59
CA VAL A 128 -20.13 -11.88 -15.52
C VAL A 128 -20.28 -12.79 -16.74
N LEU A 129 -19.96 -12.28 -17.93
CA LEU A 129 -19.97 -13.03 -19.17
C LEU A 129 -18.61 -13.73 -19.32
N ARG A 130 -18.56 -15.03 -19.06
CA ARG A 130 -17.31 -15.82 -19.01
C ARG A 130 -17.29 -17.03 -19.92
N LEU A 131 -18.44 -17.50 -20.39
CA LEU A 131 -18.53 -18.56 -21.39
C LEU A 131 -19.03 -17.97 -22.71
N PHE A 132 -18.28 -18.08 -23.79
CA PHE A 132 -18.66 -17.45 -25.07
C PHE A 132 -17.95 -18.11 -26.27
N ASP A 133 -18.52 -17.92 -27.46
CA ASP A 133 -17.86 -18.24 -28.73
C ASP A 133 -16.91 -17.09 -29.12
N ARG A 134 -15.61 -17.38 -29.17
CA ARG A 134 -14.58 -16.37 -29.46
C ARG A 134 -14.70 -15.72 -30.84
N ARG A 135 -15.37 -16.35 -31.79
CA ARG A 135 -15.54 -15.81 -33.15
C ARG A 135 -16.59 -14.70 -33.19
N LYS A 136 -17.36 -14.55 -32.12
CA LYS A 136 -18.48 -13.60 -32.03
C LYS A 136 -18.11 -12.27 -31.35
N GLY A 137 -16.87 -12.12 -30.89
CA GLY A 137 -16.51 -10.95 -30.11
C GLY A 137 -15.06 -10.89 -29.65
N GLN A 138 -14.78 -9.91 -28.80
CA GLN A 138 -13.48 -9.71 -28.17
C GLN A 138 -13.66 -9.05 -26.79
N PHE A 139 -12.64 -9.09 -25.95
CA PHE A 139 -12.67 -8.31 -24.72
C PHE A 139 -12.59 -6.81 -25.01
N GLY A 140 -13.47 -6.07 -24.34
CA GLY A 140 -13.51 -4.61 -24.35
C GLY A 140 -13.83 -4.08 -22.95
N GLY A 141 -14.40 -2.87 -22.90
CA GLY A 141 -14.65 -2.16 -21.66
C GLY A 141 -13.51 -1.22 -21.30
N MET A 142 -13.26 -1.03 -20.01
CA MET A 142 -12.16 -0.20 -19.51
C MET A 142 -11.51 -0.88 -18.33
N ASP A 143 -10.18 -0.98 -18.35
CA ASP A 143 -9.45 -1.57 -17.24
C ASP A 143 -9.80 -0.89 -15.91
N PRO A 144 -9.98 -1.64 -14.81
CA PRO A 144 -9.88 -3.10 -14.70
C PRO A 144 -11.17 -3.86 -15.09
N HIS A 145 -12.26 -3.17 -15.44
CA HIS A 145 -13.56 -3.74 -15.76
C HIS A 145 -13.64 -4.25 -17.21
N ALA A 146 -12.78 -5.22 -17.53
CA ALA A 146 -12.82 -5.93 -18.81
C ALA A 146 -14.03 -6.87 -18.88
N TYR A 147 -14.75 -6.85 -20.01
CA TYR A 147 -15.83 -7.79 -20.30
C TYR A 147 -15.82 -8.17 -21.78
N PHE A 148 -16.30 -9.38 -22.10
CA PHE A 148 -16.42 -9.82 -23.48
C PHE A 148 -17.57 -9.08 -24.16
N VAL A 149 -17.33 -8.54 -25.35
CA VAL A 149 -18.32 -7.80 -26.15
C VAL A 149 -18.72 -8.66 -27.33
N ILE A 150 -20.00 -8.97 -27.44
CA ILE A 150 -20.61 -9.66 -28.58
C ILE A 150 -21.40 -8.59 -29.36
N PRO A 151 -20.87 -8.03 -30.47
CA PRO A 151 -21.54 -6.95 -31.20
C PRO A 151 -22.86 -7.41 -31.82
N GLU A 152 -22.86 -8.62 -32.38
CA GLU A 152 -24.01 -9.26 -33.00
C GLU A 152 -24.16 -10.68 -32.44
N GLY A 153 -25.28 -10.95 -31.78
CA GLY A 153 -25.55 -12.24 -31.15
C GLY A 153 -26.42 -12.11 -29.91
N SER A 154 -26.55 -13.22 -29.20
CA SER A 154 -27.34 -13.29 -27.96
C SER A 154 -26.54 -13.85 -26.80
N ALA A 155 -26.86 -13.42 -25.59
CA ALA A 155 -26.27 -13.93 -24.36
C ALA A 155 -27.35 -14.49 -23.43
N GLY A 156 -27.17 -15.72 -22.98
CA GLY A 156 -28.03 -16.40 -22.00
C GLY A 156 -27.51 -16.29 -20.57
N PHE A 157 -28.23 -16.91 -19.65
CA PHE A 157 -27.76 -17.14 -18.28
C PHE A 157 -27.51 -18.63 -18.07
N ILE A 158 -26.52 -18.93 -17.25
CA ILE A 158 -26.24 -20.29 -16.82
C ILE A 158 -26.36 -20.40 -15.30
N ASP A 159 -26.96 -21.50 -14.86
CA ASP A 159 -27.09 -21.81 -13.44
C ASP A 159 -25.75 -22.29 -12.86
N GLY A 160 -25.55 -22.05 -11.56
CA GLY A 160 -24.30 -22.36 -10.87
C GLY A 160 -23.45 -21.11 -10.62
N ASP A 161 -22.54 -21.25 -9.66
CA ASP A 161 -21.72 -20.15 -9.16
C ASP A 161 -20.26 -20.30 -9.58
N LEU A 162 -19.67 -19.20 -10.06
CA LEU A 162 -18.22 -19.05 -10.15
C LEU A 162 -17.73 -18.54 -8.79
N ILE A 163 -17.03 -19.37 -8.03
CA ILE A 163 -16.51 -18.99 -6.71
C ILE A 163 -15.38 -18.00 -6.92
N HIS A 164 -15.43 -16.83 -6.31
CA HIS A 164 -14.42 -15.78 -6.49
C HIS A 164 -13.81 -15.40 -5.15
N LEU A 165 -12.53 -15.71 -4.95
CA LEU A 165 -11.77 -15.46 -3.72
C LEU A 165 -11.19 -14.04 -3.73
N THR A 166 -12.09 -13.04 -3.69
CA THR A 166 -11.79 -11.65 -4.03
C THR A 166 -10.63 -11.05 -3.24
N TYR A 167 -10.58 -11.28 -1.92
CA TYR A 167 -9.49 -10.77 -1.08
C TYR A 167 -9.13 -11.78 0.01
N ARG A 168 -7.87 -12.22 -0.01
CA ARG A 168 -7.27 -13.09 1.01
C ARG A 168 -7.24 -12.46 2.39
N ASP A 169 -6.88 -11.19 2.52
CA ASP A 169 -6.72 -10.48 3.79
C ASP A 169 -6.92 -8.96 3.63
N LEU A 170 -6.97 -8.23 4.75
CA LEU A 170 -7.17 -6.77 4.68
C LEU A 170 -6.00 -6.05 3.99
N SER A 171 -4.76 -6.52 4.14
CA SER A 171 -3.61 -5.89 3.49
C SER A 171 -3.71 -5.99 1.98
N HIS A 172 -4.08 -7.16 1.45
CA HIS A 172 -4.37 -7.35 0.04
C HIS A 172 -5.52 -6.47 -0.43
N TYR A 173 -6.57 -6.32 0.40
CA TYR A 173 -7.68 -5.41 0.08
C TYR A 173 -7.21 -3.95 -0.03
N ILE A 174 -6.41 -3.44 0.91
CA ILE A 174 -5.87 -2.06 0.88
C ILE A 174 -4.97 -1.86 -0.34
N GLN A 175 -4.12 -2.83 -0.67
CA GLN A 175 -3.22 -2.77 -1.83
C GLN A 175 -4.01 -2.73 -3.15
N LYS A 176 -5.02 -3.61 -3.31
CA LYS A 176 -5.91 -3.56 -4.49
C LYS A 176 -6.68 -2.24 -4.55
N GLN A 177 -7.19 -1.73 -3.42
CA GLN A 177 -7.86 -0.43 -3.39
C GLN A 177 -6.94 0.70 -3.87
N ASP A 178 -5.70 0.75 -3.37
CA ASP A 178 -4.73 1.74 -3.77
C ASP A 178 -4.48 1.68 -5.29
N TRP A 179 -4.23 0.50 -5.85
CA TRP A 179 -4.03 0.35 -7.29
C TRP A 179 -5.27 0.76 -8.12
N TYR A 180 -6.44 0.22 -7.80
CA TYR A 180 -7.68 0.49 -8.55
C TYR A 180 -8.15 1.94 -8.44
N THR A 181 -7.94 2.59 -7.30
CA THR A 181 -8.28 4.01 -7.14
C THR A 181 -7.34 4.90 -7.96
N GLY A 182 -6.09 4.49 -8.20
CA GLY A 182 -5.17 5.16 -9.11
C GLY A 182 -5.69 5.16 -10.54
N ILE A 183 -5.96 3.96 -11.08
CA ILE A 183 -6.55 3.78 -12.41
C ILE A 183 -7.86 4.58 -12.54
N SER A 184 -8.73 4.47 -11.54
CA SER A 184 -10.02 5.19 -11.54
C SER A 184 -9.84 6.71 -11.53
N ALA A 185 -8.80 7.24 -10.88
CA ALA A 185 -8.54 8.68 -10.81
C ALA A 185 -8.02 9.20 -12.16
N GLU A 186 -7.06 8.52 -12.77
CA GLU A 186 -6.54 8.83 -14.10
C GLU A 186 -7.68 8.83 -15.13
N GLN A 187 -8.56 7.83 -15.09
CA GLN A 187 -9.73 7.76 -15.97
C GLN A 187 -10.69 8.93 -15.83
N GLN A 188 -10.91 9.46 -14.62
CA GLN A 188 -11.75 10.65 -14.45
C GLN A 188 -11.14 11.82 -15.19
N VAL A 189 -9.81 11.99 -15.10
CA VAL A 189 -9.09 13.05 -15.80
C VAL A 189 -9.15 12.86 -17.31
N THR A 190 -8.92 11.65 -17.82
CA THR A 190 -9.07 11.33 -19.26
C THR A 190 -10.48 11.61 -19.78
N ARG A 191 -11.51 11.46 -18.95
CA ARG A 191 -12.92 11.78 -19.28
C ARG A 191 -13.27 13.27 -19.14
N GLY A 192 -12.28 14.13 -18.95
CA GLY A 192 -12.47 15.58 -18.89
C GLY A 192 -12.71 16.14 -17.48
N ARG A 193 -12.59 15.34 -16.41
CA ARG A 193 -12.58 15.89 -15.04
C ARG A 193 -11.29 16.67 -14.83
N GLN A 194 -11.42 17.98 -14.60
CA GLN A 194 -10.25 18.82 -14.33
C GLN A 194 -9.51 18.35 -13.06
N PRO A 195 -8.20 18.07 -13.12
CA PRO A 195 -7.38 17.79 -11.94
C PRO A 195 -7.51 18.91 -10.90
N GLY A 196 -7.50 18.57 -9.60
CA GLY A 196 -7.63 19.57 -8.53
C GLY A 196 -9.03 20.13 -8.29
N SER A 197 -10.01 19.88 -9.17
CA SER A 197 -11.39 20.42 -9.07
C SER A 197 -12.28 19.79 -8.00
N VAL A 198 -11.74 18.88 -7.20
CA VAL A 198 -12.48 18.13 -6.17
C VAL A 198 -12.63 18.99 -4.92
N THR A 199 -13.86 19.05 -4.38
CA THR A 199 -14.15 19.79 -3.14
C THR A 199 -14.24 18.85 -1.94
N GLY A 200 -14.06 19.40 -0.73
CA GLY A 200 -14.22 18.62 0.50
C GLY A 200 -15.63 18.08 0.71
N VAL A 201 -16.65 18.85 0.32
CA VAL A 201 -18.06 18.42 0.36
C VAL A 201 -18.30 17.26 -0.59
N GLU A 202 -17.73 17.31 -1.79
CA GLU A 202 -17.80 16.21 -2.76
C GLU A 202 -17.22 14.92 -2.16
N LEU A 203 -16.04 14.98 -1.53
CA LEU A 203 -15.41 13.82 -0.89
C LEU A 203 -16.32 13.18 0.17
N LEU A 204 -16.80 14.00 1.11
CA LEU A 204 -17.60 13.51 2.24
C LEU A 204 -18.97 12.99 1.80
N LEU A 205 -19.66 13.71 0.92
CA LEU A 205 -20.98 13.31 0.44
C LEU A 205 -20.90 12.01 -0.38
N ARG A 206 -19.92 11.88 -1.28
CA ARG A 206 -19.76 10.64 -2.07
C ARG A 206 -19.39 9.44 -1.20
N ALA A 207 -18.60 9.65 -0.16
CA ALA A 207 -18.26 8.62 0.82
C ALA A 207 -19.52 8.16 1.59
N PHE A 208 -20.25 9.13 2.17
CA PHE A 208 -21.47 8.89 2.91
C PHE A 208 -22.53 8.18 2.06
N MET A 209 -22.82 8.70 0.87
CA MET A 209 -23.79 8.10 -0.05
C MET A 209 -23.40 6.69 -0.45
N LYS A 210 -22.09 6.41 -0.62
CA LYS A 210 -21.62 5.05 -0.94
C LYS A 210 -21.82 4.08 0.21
N PHE A 211 -21.55 4.53 1.44
CA PHE A 211 -21.82 3.74 2.63
C PHE A 211 -23.32 3.44 2.77
N VAL A 212 -24.18 4.46 2.70
CA VAL A 212 -25.65 4.30 2.75
C VAL A 212 -26.14 3.36 1.66
N GLN A 213 -25.65 3.52 0.43
CA GLN A 213 -25.99 2.65 -0.69
C GLN A 213 -25.63 1.19 -0.41
N ARG A 214 -24.40 0.92 0.05
CA ARG A 214 -23.90 -0.46 0.25
C ARG A 214 -24.46 -1.08 1.53
N TYR A 215 -24.43 -0.37 2.64
CA TYR A 215 -24.80 -0.90 3.95
C TYR A 215 -26.32 -0.98 4.12
N LEU A 216 -27.06 0.11 3.81
CA LEU A 216 -28.50 0.19 4.06
C LEU A 216 -29.32 -0.23 2.84
N LEU A 217 -29.18 0.47 1.71
CA LEU A 217 -30.04 0.24 0.53
C LEU A 217 -29.83 -1.15 -0.09
N LYS A 218 -28.58 -1.61 -0.12
CA LYS A 218 -28.22 -2.96 -0.57
C LYS A 218 -28.17 -3.98 0.57
N ARG A 219 -28.71 -3.64 1.74
CA ARG A 219 -28.87 -4.52 2.92
C ARG A 219 -27.57 -5.19 3.38
N GLY A 220 -26.42 -4.54 3.17
CA GLY A 220 -25.11 -5.06 3.59
C GLY A 220 -25.04 -5.37 5.09
N PHE A 221 -25.83 -4.71 5.94
CA PHE A 221 -25.93 -5.04 7.37
C PHE A 221 -26.34 -6.50 7.66
N LEU A 222 -27.00 -7.18 6.71
CA LEU A 222 -27.36 -8.60 6.84
C LEU A 222 -26.14 -9.54 6.78
N ASP A 223 -24.99 -9.08 6.28
CA ASP A 223 -23.73 -9.83 6.29
C ASP A 223 -22.90 -9.56 7.57
N GLY A 224 -23.46 -8.85 8.56
CA GLY A 224 -22.83 -8.58 9.86
C GLY A 224 -21.54 -7.75 9.74
N MET A 225 -20.50 -8.17 10.47
CA MET A 225 -19.18 -7.49 10.47
C MET A 225 -18.55 -7.40 9.07
N HIS A 226 -18.62 -8.47 8.28
CA HIS A 226 -18.13 -8.46 6.89
C HIS A 226 -18.84 -7.42 6.03
N GLY A 227 -20.16 -7.31 6.17
CA GLY A 227 -20.98 -6.30 5.49
C GLY A 227 -20.62 -4.87 5.87
N LEU A 228 -20.37 -4.64 7.16
CA LEU A 228 -19.91 -3.36 7.69
C LEU A 228 -18.52 -2.98 7.15
N ILE A 229 -17.57 -3.91 7.20
CA ILE A 229 -16.20 -3.72 6.70
C ILE A 229 -16.22 -3.43 5.20
N ALA A 230 -16.98 -4.20 4.42
CA ALA A 230 -17.10 -4.00 2.98
C ALA A 230 -17.74 -2.65 2.62
N ALA A 231 -18.77 -2.21 3.34
CA ALA A 231 -19.41 -0.92 3.11
C ALA A 231 -18.48 0.26 3.50
N ALA A 232 -17.78 0.17 4.63
CA ALA A 232 -16.78 1.15 5.03
C ALA A 232 -15.62 1.20 4.03
N GLY A 233 -15.12 0.03 3.60
CA GLY A 233 -14.10 -0.09 2.55
C GLY A 233 -14.53 0.59 1.23
N ALA A 234 -15.77 0.39 0.79
CA ALA A 234 -16.32 1.05 -0.40
C ALA A 234 -16.43 2.58 -0.25
N SER A 235 -16.69 3.07 0.98
CA SER A 235 -16.68 4.50 1.30
C SER A 235 -15.27 5.09 1.19
N TYR A 236 -14.28 4.45 1.82
CA TYR A 236 -12.87 4.85 1.74
C TYR A 236 -12.35 4.81 0.30
N PHE A 237 -12.70 3.79 -0.48
CA PHE A 237 -12.34 3.70 -1.90
C PHE A 237 -12.77 4.96 -2.66
N ASN A 238 -13.99 5.44 -2.44
CA ASN A 238 -14.47 6.65 -3.08
C ASN A 238 -13.67 7.88 -2.65
N VAL A 239 -13.38 8.05 -1.35
CA VAL A 239 -12.56 9.18 -0.89
C VAL A 239 -11.17 9.13 -1.52
N ILE A 240 -10.49 7.97 -1.48
CA ILE A 240 -9.14 7.79 -2.03
C ILE A 240 -9.13 8.10 -3.53
N LYS A 241 -10.09 7.58 -4.30
CA LYS A 241 -10.22 7.86 -5.74
C LYS A 241 -10.27 9.37 -6.03
N TYR A 242 -11.15 10.10 -5.37
CA TYR A 242 -11.28 11.55 -5.63
C TYR A 242 -10.16 12.37 -5.01
N ALA A 243 -9.58 11.92 -3.88
CA ALA A 243 -8.37 12.52 -3.34
C ALA A 243 -7.18 12.37 -4.30
N LYS A 244 -7.09 11.25 -5.04
CA LYS A 244 -6.10 11.06 -6.12
C LYS A 244 -6.35 11.97 -7.33
N VAL A 245 -7.60 12.22 -7.71
CA VAL A 245 -7.94 13.23 -8.74
C VAL A 245 -7.52 14.63 -8.30
N TRP A 246 -7.69 14.95 -7.02
CA TRP A 246 -7.21 16.21 -6.44
C TRP A 246 -5.68 16.29 -6.45
N GLU A 247 -5.00 15.23 -6.00
CA GLU A 247 -3.55 15.10 -5.99
C GLU A 247 -2.92 15.27 -7.39
N LEU A 248 -3.53 14.70 -8.43
CA LEU A 248 -3.07 14.90 -9.82
C LEU A 248 -3.02 16.38 -10.19
N GLY A 249 -3.92 17.22 -9.65
CA GLY A 249 -3.89 18.66 -9.84
C GLY A 249 -2.71 19.36 -9.16
N LEU A 250 -2.30 18.87 -7.99
CA LEU A 250 -1.13 19.39 -7.25
C LEU A 250 0.18 19.05 -7.95
N LEU A 251 0.23 17.93 -8.68
CA LEU A 251 1.41 17.51 -9.45
C LEU A 251 1.54 18.26 -10.79
N THR A 252 0.48 18.93 -11.26
CA THR A 252 0.44 19.65 -12.55
C THR A 252 0.73 21.16 -12.47
N GLU A 253 1.03 21.72 -11.29
CA GLU A 253 1.50 23.11 -11.21
C GLU A 253 2.88 23.29 -11.90
N PRO A 254 3.14 24.45 -12.55
CA PRO A 254 4.09 24.56 -13.65
C PRO A 254 5.55 24.42 -13.18
N GLY A 255 6.17 23.27 -13.46
CA GLY A 255 7.61 23.09 -13.25
C GLY A 255 8.14 21.67 -13.28
N GLN A 256 7.30 20.63 -13.15
CA GLN A 256 7.77 19.25 -13.22
C GLN A 256 6.89 18.41 -14.16
N ARG A 257 7.29 18.35 -15.44
CA ARG A 257 6.85 17.25 -16.31
C ARG A 257 7.41 15.95 -15.73
N ILE A 258 6.51 15.01 -15.46
CA ILE A 258 6.86 13.60 -15.23
C ILE A 258 7.25 13.05 -16.60
N GLU A 259 8.54 12.98 -16.88
CA GLU A 259 9.05 12.21 -18.01
C GLU A 259 8.98 10.71 -17.70
N GLY A 260 8.62 9.95 -18.74
CA GLY A 260 8.26 8.55 -18.66
C GLY A 260 9.38 7.65 -18.16
N ARG A 261 8.97 6.61 -17.43
CA ARG A 261 9.78 5.45 -17.09
C ARG A 261 10.33 4.78 -18.36
N GLN A 262 11.64 4.63 -18.43
CA GLN A 262 12.28 3.51 -19.12
C GLN A 262 13.33 2.92 -18.17
N GLU A 263 13.09 1.67 -17.77
CA GLU A 263 13.99 0.85 -16.96
C GLU A 263 15.03 0.19 -17.86
N GLY A 264 16.31 0.30 -17.49
CA GLY A 264 17.42 -0.42 -18.10
C GLY A 264 18.21 -1.16 -17.04
N TRP A 265 17.99 -2.47 -16.94
CA TRP A 265 18.70 -3.42 -16.07
C TRP A 265 20.11 -3.72 -16.59
N ARG A 266 21.13 -3.71 -15.72
CA ARG A 266 22.34 -4.56 -15.84
C ARG A 266 22.94 -4.87 -14.46
N ASP A 267 23.21 -6.16 -14.26
CA ASP A 267 23.86 -6.84 -13.14
C ASP A 267 25.41 -6.67 -13.15
N ARG A 268 26.04 -6.62 -11.96
CA ARG A 268 27.30 -7.33 -11.59
C ARG A 268 27.87 -6.99 -10.18
N ARG A 269 27.81 -8.02 -9.31
CA ARG A 269 28.82 -8.65 -8.43
C ARG A 269 30.03 -7.89 -7.79
N ASN A 270 30.11 -8.09 -6.46
CA ASN A 270 31.23 -8.53 -5.57
C ASN A 270 32.27 -7.60 -4.88
N ALA A 271 32.41 -7.89 -3.57
CA ALA A 271 33.53 -7.76 -2.61
C ALA A 271 33.90 -6.35 -2.08
N SER A 272 34.30 -6.14 -0.81
CA SER A 272 35.00 -7.00 0.16
C SER A 272 34.76 -6.60 1.63
N ALA A 273 35.13 -7.50 2.54
CA ALA A 273 34.98 -7.42 4.00
C ALA A 273 35.94 -6.42 4.67
N ILE A 274 35.50 -5.81 5.79
CA ILE A 274 36.35 -5.05 6.70
C ILE A 274 36.09 -5.50 8.14
N THR A 275 37.16 -5.99 8.78
CA THR A 275 37.26 -6.45 10.18
C THR A 275 37.27 -5.26 11.15
N PRO A 276 36.69 -5.36 12.36
CA PRO A 276 36.48 -4.22 13.25
C PRO A 276 37.76 -3.83 14.01
N LEU A 277 37.92 -2.53 14.26
CA LEU A 277 38.89 -2.03 15.23
C LEU A 277 38.24 -1.94 16.62
N ALA A 278 38.89 -2.59 17.57
CA ALA A 278 38.62 -2.45 19.00
C ALA A 278 39.36 -1.23 19.56
N GLY A 279 38.72 -0.51 20.48
CA GLY A 279 39.42 0.18 21.57
C GLY A 279 39.10 1.65 21.82
N ARG A 280 38.61 1.87 23.05
CA ARG A 280 38.81 3.01 23.96
C ARG A 280 37.97 4.28 23.77
N ASN A 281 37.24 4.60 24.83
CA ASN A 281 36.47 5.81 25.08
C ASN A 281 37.37 7.04 25.11
N THR A 282 37.43 7.79 24.01
CA THR A 282 37.84 9.20 23.97
C THR A 282 36.99 9.91 22.91
N TRP A 283 35.78 10.31 23.27
CA TRP A 283 34.91 11.06 22.34
C TRP A 283 35.49 12.44 22.07
N THR A 284 35.52 12.84 20.80
CA THR A 284 35.91 14.19 20.40
C THR A 284 34.71 15.12 20.48
N ALA A 285 34.95 16.38 20.87
CA ALA A 285 33.94 17.42 20.79
C ALA A 285 33.41 17.54 19.35
N GLY A 286 32.10 17.81 19.20
CA GLY A 286 31.44 17.94 17.90
C GLY A 286 30.13 17.15 17.78
N VAL A 287 29.57 17.16 16.57
CA VAL A 287 28.28 16.56 16.21
C VAL A 287 28.44 15.53 15.09
N SER A 288 27.84 14.35 15.28
CA SER A 288 27.66 13.36 14.21
C SER A 288 26.21 13.39 13.74
N ALA A 289 25.94 13.52 12.44
CA ALA A 289 24.62 13.21 11.88
C ALA A 289 24.54 11.71 11.57
N LEU A 290 23.49 11.05 12.04
CA LEU A 290 23.14 9.67 11.70
C LEU A 290 21.86 9.67 10.87
N VAL A 291 21.94 9.17 9.65
CA VAL A 291 20.79 9.03 8.74
C VAL A 291 20.56 7.56 8.44
N ILE A 292 19.35 7.06 8.70
CA ILE A 292 18.90 5.74 8.25
C ILE A 292 18.06 5.90 6.98
N THR A 293 18.22 5.00 6.01
CA THR A 293 17.57 5.18 4.70
C THR A 293 17.26 3.87 3.97
N ARG A 294 16.23 3.91 3.11
CA ARG A 294 15.89 2.87 2.12
C ARG A 294 15.06 3.46 1.00
N ASN A 295 15.56 3.44 -0.24
CA ASN A 295 14.89 3.93 -1.45
C ASN A 295 14.42 5.40 -1.33
N GLU A 296 15.32 6.28 -0.92
CA GLU A 296 15.08 7.70 -0.68
C GLU A 296 15.87 8.60 -1.65
N GLU A 297 16.08 8.17 -2.89
CA GLU A 297 16.83 8.91 -3.92
C GLU A 297 16.32 10.36 -4.06
N LYS A 298 15.01 10.55 -3.91
CA LYS A 298 14.35 11.86 -4.06
C LYS A 298 14.46 12.77 -2.82
N ASN A 299 14.92 12.26 -1.68
CA ASN A 299 14.98 12.97 -0.40
C ASN A 299 16.42 13.11 0.11
N ILE A 300 17.22 12.05 -0.02
CA ILE A 300 18.49 11.88 0.68
C ILE A 300 19.48 13.03 0.42
N ARG A 301 19.52 13.56 -0.82
CA ARG A 301 20.36 14.73 -1.16
C ARG A 301 20.06 15.92 -0.25
N GLN A 302 18.80 16.33 -0.18
CA GLN A 302 18.37 17.52 0.55
C GLN A 302 18.45 17.31 2.06
N CYS A 303 18.28 16.08 2.53
CA CYS A 303 18.55 15.70 3.92
C CYS A 303 20.02 15.93 4.28
N LEU A 304 20.94 15.35 3.50
CA LEU A 304 22.39 15.44 3.74
C LEU A 304 22.93 16.86 3.59
N GLU A 305 22.43 17.63 2.62
CA GLU A 305 22.74 19.07 2.48
C GLU A 305 22.36 19.85 3.74
N SER A 306 21.21 19.56 4.36
CA SER A 306 20.73 20.25 5.56
C SER A 306 21.57 20.00 6.82
N VAL A 307 22.36 18.92 6.83
CA VAL A 307 23.28 18.57 7.92
C VAL A 307 24.75 18.69 7.54
N SER A 308 25.08 19.28 6.40
CA SER A 308 26.48 19.47 5.94
C SER A 308 27.37 20.29 6.91
N TRP A 309 26.77 20.92 7.92
CA TRP A 309 27.45 21.68 8.97
C TRP A 309 28.01 20.85 10.11
N VAL A 310 27.67 19.56 10.21
CA VAL A 310 28.15 18.66 11.28
C VAL A 310 29.57 18.17 10.99
N ASP A 311 30.30 17.73 12.02
CA ASP A 311 31.68 17.25 11.90
C ASP A 311 31.79 15.84 11.28
N GLU A 312 30.70 15.07 11.30
CA GLU A 312 30.67 13.71 10.81
C GLU A 312 29.27 13.33 10.32
N ILE A 313 29.17 12.77 9.11
CA ILE A 313 27.92 12.20 8.59
C ILE A 313 28.08 10.69 8.48
N VAL A 314 27.15 9.95 9.07
CA VAL A 314 27.02 8.49 9.00
C VAL A 314 25.70 8.14 8.34
N VAL A 315 25.75 7.34 7.27
CA VAL A 315 24.54 6.85 6.59
C VAL A 315 24.46 5.34 6.75
N VAL A 316 23.30 4.83 7.19
CA VAL A 316 23.00 3.40 7.24
C VAL A 316 21.88 3.09 6.26
N ASP A 317 22.24 2.43 5.16
CA ASP A 317 21.34 2.08 4.07
C ASP A 317 20.86 0.63 4.19
N ALA A 318 19.56 0.43 3.99
CA ALA A 318 18.93 -0.88 4.07
C ALA A 318 18.76 -1.56 2.70
N PHE A 319 19.86 -1.61 1.93
CA PHE A 319 19.92 -2.15 0.58
C PHE A 319 18.95 -1.45 -0.36
N SER A 320 19.13 -0.14 -0.53
CA SER A 320 18.39 0.61 -1.54
C SER A 320 18.68 0.08 -2.95
N GLU A 321 17.62 0.02 -3.76
CA GLU A 321 17.63 -0.42 -5.15
C GLU A 321 17.67 0.77 -6.13
N ASP A 322 17.55 1.99 -5.61
CA ASP A 322 17.64 3.25 -6.34
C ASP A 322 19.00 3.94 -6.14
N ARG A 323 19.16 5.20 -6.58
CA ARG A 323 20.44 5.92 -6.46
C ARG A 323 20.73 6.46 -5.05
N THR A 324 20.01 6.02 -4.01
CA THR A 324 20.20 6.51 -2.62
C THR A 324 21.64 6.36 -2.14
N VAL A 325 22.24 5.17 -2.31
CA VAL A 325 23.63 4.89 -1.87
C VAL A 325 24.62 5.71 -2.69
N GLU A 326 24.41 5.80 -4.01
CA GLU A 326 25.26 6.57 -4.91
C GLU A 326 25.30 8.05 -4.50
N ILE A 327 24.13 8.64 -4.20
CA ILE A 327 24.03 10.03 -3.76
C ILE A 327 24.71 10.21 -2.39
N SER A 328 24.46 9.29 -1.45
CA SER A 328 25.00 9.37 -0.08
C SER A 328 26.53 9.38 -0.06
N ARG A 329 27.17 8.57 -0.91
CA ARG A 329 28.65 8.50 -1.03
C ARG A 329 29.30 9.80 -1.50
N ARG A 330 28.54 10.73 -2.07
CA ARG A 330 29.04 12.06 -2.44
C ARG A 330 29.20 12.99 -1.24
N PHE A 331 28.58 12.68 -0.10
CA PHE A 331 28.60 13.49 1.12
C PHE A 331 29.48 12.90 2.22
N THR A 332 29.70 11.58 2.23
CA THR A 332 30.51 10.89 3.24
C THR A 332 30.99 9.54 2.74
N ASP A 333 32.18 9.13 3.19
CA ASP A 333 32.68 7.75 3.01
C ASP A 333 32.06 6.77 4.01
N LYS A 334 31.40 7.25 5.06
CA LYS A 334 30.78 6.44 6.12
C LYS A 334 29.36 6.00 5.75
N VAL A 335 29.24 5.28 4.63
CA VAL A 335 28.00 4.65 4.17
C VAL A 335 28.04 3.16 4.46
N TYR A 336 27.21 2.69 5.39
CA TYR A 336 27.13 1.30 5.81
C TYR A 336 25.88 0.64 5.24
N LEU A 337 26.03 -0.55 4.65
CA LEU A 337 24.91 -1.39 4.24
C LEU A 337 24.53 -2.33 5.39
N ASN A 338 23.28 -2.31 5.82
CA ASN A 338 22.77 -3.19 6.88
C ASN A 338 21.35 -3.67 6.56
N PRO A 339 21.06 -4.99 6.51
CA PRO A 339 19.73 -5.49 6.19
C PRO A 339 18.71 -4.95 7.18
N TRP A 340 17.51 -4.58 6.72
CA TRP A 340 16.50 -3.90 7.56
C TRP A 340 16.05 -4.78 8.75
N PRO A 341 16.48 -4.49 9.99
CA PRO A 341 16.11 -5.26 11.18
C PRO A 341 14.92 -4.62 11.92
N GLY A 342 14.40 -3.50 11.42
CA GLY A 342 13.47 -2.61 12.11
C GLY A 342 14.13 -1.30 12.55
N PHE A 343 13.31 -0.27 12.81
CA PHE A 343 13.79 1.08 13.15
C PHE A 343 14.73 1.11 14.38
N PRO A 344 14.38 0.51 15.54
CA PRO A 344 15.24 0.56 16.73
C PRO A 344 16.63 -0.04 16.49
N ALA A 345 16.68 -1.26 15.92
CA ALA A 345 17.91 -1.98 15.67
C ALA A 345 18.78 -1.27 14.63
N GLN A 346 18.16 -0.70 13.57
CA GLN A 346 18.90 0.08 12.57
C GLN A 346 19.53 1.34 13.17
N ARG A 347 18.80 2.05 14.04
CA ARG A 347 19.31 3.24 14.75
C ARG A 347 20.42 2.87 15.73
N ASN A 348 20.28 1.79 16.49
CA ASN A 348 21.32 1.29 17.40
C ASN A 348 22.60 0.90 16.64
N PHE A 349 22.47 0.21 15.50
CA PHE A 349 23.61 -0.10 14.63
C PHE A 349 24.33 1.17 14.18
N GLY A 350 23.58 2.18 13.72
CA GLY A 350 24.14 3.47 13.30
C GLY A 350 24.81 4.25 14.43
N LEU A 351 24.23 4.26 15.63
CA LEU A 351 24.81 4.89 16.83
C LEU A 351 26.16 4.28 17.21
N GLY A 352 26.37 2.99 16.92
CA GLY A 352 27.66 2.32 17.08
C GLY A 352 28.75 2.83 16.13
N ARG A 353 28.38 3.51 15.03
CA ARG A 353 29.29 3.95 13.96
C ARG A 353 29.62 5.45 13.99
N THR A 354 28.95 6.23 14.84
CA THR A 354 29.28 7.64 15.04
C THR A 354 30.60 7.78 15.81
N GLY A 355 31.18 8.97 15.85
CA GLY A 355 32.47 9.27 16.48
C GLY A 355 32.46 10.47 17.43
N LYS A 356 31.46 11.36 17.30
CA LYS A 356 31.42 12.62 18.05
C LYS A 356 30.61 12.53 19.35
N GLN A 357 30.79 13.53 20.21
CA GLN A 357 30.12 13.62 21.51
C GLN A 357 28.60 13.74 21.40
N TRP A 358 28.12 14.50 20.41
CA TRP A 358 26.71 14.65 20.12
C TRP A 358 26.33 13.88 18.86
N VAL A 359 25.13 13.30 18.85
CA VAL A 359 24.55 12.61 17.68
C VAL A 359 23.20 13.23 17.36
N LEU A 360 23.07 13.75 16.13
CA LEU A 360 21.83 14.18 15.52
C LEU A 360 21.30 13.04 14.63
N ILE A 361 20.19 12.41 15.02
CA ILE A 361 19.55 11.36 14.23
C ILE A 361 18.48 12.01 13.34
N LEU A 362 18.47 11.67 12.06
CA LEU A 362 17.43 12.08 11.11
C LEU A 362 16.95 10.90 10.27
N ASP A 363 15.68 10.94 9.91
CA ASP A 363 15.16 10.10 8.83
C ASP A 363 15.50 10.78 7.49
N ALA A 364 15.70 10.00 6.42
CA ALA A 364 16.15 10.54 5.14
C ALA A 364 15.16 11.51 4.48
N ASP A 365 13.88 11.53 4.89
CA ASP A 365 12.85 12.48 4.47
C ASP A 365 12.73 13.72 5.38
N GLU A 366 13.68 13.91 6.31
CA GLU A 366 13.78 15.07 7.20
C GLU A 366 14.90 16.04 6.81
N ARG A 367 14.75 17.32 7.16
CA ARG A 367 15.73 18.38 6.91
C ARG A 367 15.84 19.30 8.11
N VAL A 368 17.06 19.61 8.52
CA VAL A 368 17.30 20.63 9.54
C VAL A 368 17.08 22.01 8.92
N THR A 369 16.21 22.81 9.52
CA THR A 369 16.00 24.19 9.07
C THR A 369 17.20 25.05 9.48
N PRO A 370 17.50 26.16 8.77
CA PRO A 370 18.56 27.08 9.18
C PRO A 370 18.42 27.54 10.64
N GLU A 371 17.18 27.81 11.09
CA GLU A 371 16.90 28.27 12.44
C GLU A 371 17.12 27.16 13.49
N ALA A 372 16.75 25.91 13.17
CA ALA A 372 17.05 24.76 14.03
C ALA A 372 18.55 24.46 14.08
N ARG A 373 19.26 24.63 12.97
CA ARG A 373 20.73 24.51 12.93
C ARG A 373 21.39 25.53 13.84
N GLU A 374 21.03 26.81 13.71
CA GLU A 374 21.60 27.88 14.53
C GLU A 374 21.34 27.65 16.02
N GLU A 375 20.12 27.21 16.36
CA GLU A 375 19.78 26.83 17.73
C GLU A 375 20.64 25.66 18.22
N MET A 376 20.72 24.56 17.46
CA MET A 376 21.52 23.39 17.82
C MET A 376 23.01 23.74 18.02
N LEU A 377 23.60 24.53 17.12
CA LEU A 377 24.99 24.98 17.23
C LEU A 377 25.24 25.84 18.47
N ALA A 378 24.33 26.76 18.77
CA ALA A 378 24.42 27.61 19.95
C ALA A 378 24.36 26.80 21.26
N TYR A 379 23.66 25.66 21.27
CA TYR A 379 23.64 24.76 22.41
C TYR A 379 24.87 23.87 22.46
N VAL A 380 25.24 23.17 21.40
CA VAL A 380 26.38 22.23 21.39
C VAL A 380 27.71 22.92 21.70
N SER A 381 27.84 24.22 21.40
CA SER A 381 29.07 24.99 21.63
C SER A 381 29.27 25.48 23.07
N ARG A 382 28.29 25.31 23.97
CA ARG A 382 28.41 25.76 25.38
C ARG A 382 29.14 24.72 26.24
N ILE A 383 30.05 25.17 27.10
CA ILE A 383 30.84 24.29 27.98
C ILE A 383 30.02 23.77 29.16
N ASP A 384 28.98 24.50 29.57
CA ASP A 384 28.14 24.20 30.73
C ASP A 384 26.70 23.91 30.24
N HIS A 385 26.38 22.63 30.03
CA HIS A 385 25.00 22.20 29.85
C HIS A 385 24.50 21.77 31.23
N ASP A 386 23.33 22.25 31.66
CA ASP A 386 22.65 21.96 32.93
C ASP A 386 22.32 20.46 33.17
N GLY A 387 23.25 19.54 32.90
CA GLY A 387 23.06 18.09 32.91
C GLY A 387 22.24 17.54 31.74
N VAL A 388 21.84 18.36 30.76
CA VAL A 388 20.98 17.93 29.65
C VAL A 388 21.74 17.06 28.64
N VAL A 389 21.20 15.88 28.34
CA VAL A 389 21.82 14.85 27.49
C VAL A 389 20.99 14.48 26.26
N ALA A 390 19.79 15.03 26.11
CA ALA A 390 18.94 14.78 24.95
C ALA A 390 17.98 15.94 24.68
N TYR A 391 17.66 16.17 23.41
CA TYR A 391 16.73 17.21 22.99
C TYR A 391 15.67 16.68 22.03
N GLN A 392 14.43 17.06 22.31
CA GLN A 392 13.34 16.98 21.36
C GLN A 392 13.37 18.18 20.41
N VAL A 393 13.12 17.95 19.12
CA VAL A 393 12.99 19.00 18.10
C VAL A 393 11.56 18.95 17.55
N PRO A 394 10.84 20.09 17.49
CA PRO A 394 9.55 20.16 16.81
C PRO A 394 9.68 19.79 15.33
N ARG A 395 8.62 19.23 14.74
CA ARG A 395 8.64 18.78 13.34
C ARG A 395 7.51 19.39 12.52
N ARG A 396 7.86 20.09 11.44
CA ARG A 396 6.91 20.57 10.42
C ARG A 396 6.64 19.44 9.43
N ASN A 397 5.45 18.86 9.52
CA ASN A 397 5.02 17.79 8.63
C ASN A 397 4.46 18.36 7.31
N TYR A 398 5.14 18.12 6.20
CA TYR A 398 4.70 18.50 4.85
C TYR A 398 3.93 17.34 4.21
N PHE A 399 2.64 17.54 3.99
CA PHE A 399 1.73 16.59 3.35
C PHE A 399 1.36 17.12 1.96
N PHE A 400 1.66 16.37 0.90
CA PHE A 400 1.49 16.80 -0.50
C PHE A 400 2.06 18.20 -0.81
N GLY A 401 3.28 18.45 -0.34
CA GLY A 401 3.99 19.70 -0.58
C GLY A 401 3.55 20.87 0.30
N ARG A 402 2.52 20.70 1.14
CA ARG A 402 2.04 21.73 2.06
C ARG A 402 2.29 21.34 3.52
N TRP A 403 2.89 22.25 4.29
CA TRP A 403 3.01 22.11 5.73
C TRP A 403 1.63 22.10 6.39
N LEU A 404 1.30 21.01 7.09
CA LEU A 404 0.13 20.92 7.95
C LEU A 404 0.41 21.61 9.28
N ARG A 405 -0.40 22.61 9.62
CA ARG A 405 -0.23 23.37 10.87
C ARG A 405 -1.15 22.85 11.97
N TRP A 406 -2.27 22.24 11.59
CA TRP A 406 -3.32 21.80 12.48
C TRP A 406 -3.50 20.28 12.40
N GLY A 407 -4.58 19.74 12.96
CA GLY A 407 -4.81 18.30 13.02
C GLY A 407 -3.90 17.56 13.99
N GLY A 408 -3.18 18.30 14.86
CA GLY A 408 -2.20 17.78 15.81
C GLY A 408 -0.98 17.17 15.13
N THR A 409 -0.62 17.72 13.97
CA THR A 409 0.60 17.41 13.20
C THR A 409 1.79 18.29 13.59
N PHE A 410 1.56 19.33 14.38
CA PHE A 410 2.56 20.23 14.94
C PHE A 410 2.21 20.50 16.41
N PRO A 411 3.18 20.61 17.35
CA PRO A 411 4.62 20.66 17.15
C PRO A 411 5.31 19.32 16.90
N ASP A 412 4.62 18.18 17.07
CA ASP A 412 5.15 16.82 16.82
C ASP A 412 6.61 16.64 17.30
N PRO A 413 6.87 16.76 18.62
CA PRO A 413 8.22 16.76 19.16
C PRO A 413 8.89 15.41 18.94
N GLN A 414 10.05 15.43 18.30
CA GLN A 414 10.83 14.24 17.99
C GLN A 414 12.18 14.26 18.69
N TRP A 415 12.56 13.13 19.28
CA TRP A 415 13.89 12.96 19.83
C TRP A 415 14.92 12.90 18.70
N ARG A 416 15.81 13.90 18.61
CA ARG A 416 16.69 14.06 17.45
C ARG A 416 18.14 14.31 17.83
N LEU A 417 18.44 15.08 18.87
CA LEU A 417 19.81 15.38 19.27
C LEU A 417 20.13 14.73 20.63
N PHE A 418 21.23 14.01 20.72
CA PHE A 418 21.58 13.20 21.89
C PHE A 418 23.05 13.28 22.22
N LYS A 419 23.37 13.32 23.51
CA LYS A 419 24.73 13.10 24.00
C LYS A 419 25.01 11.61 23.99
N ARG A 420 26.14 11.23 23.42
CA ARG A 420 26.50 9.82 23.25
C ARG A 420 26.60 9.11 24.60
N GLY A 421 26.13 7.86 24.63
CA GLY A 421 26.10 7.04 25.84
C GLY A 421 24.85 7.21 26.71
N PHE A 422 24.00 8.20 26.42
CA PHE A 422 22.77 8.46 27.16
C PHE A 422 21.50 8.03 26.44
N VAL A 423 21.60 7.43 25.25
CA VAL A 423 20.45 6.98 24.44
C VAL A 423 20.63 5.58 23.89
N ARG A 424 19.54 4.80 23.97
CA ARG A 424 19.39 3.49 23.34
C ARG A 424 17.95 3.32 22.87
N TYR A 425 17.73 2.70 21.71
CA TYR A 425 16.39 2.31 21.27
C TYR A 425 16.05 0.90 21.75
N ASP A 426 14.87 0.73 22.35
CA ASP A 426 14.33 -0.57 22.71
C ASP A 426 13.72 -1.24 21.48
N GLU A 427 14.24 -2.40 21.10
CA GLU A 427 13.80 -3.19 19.96
C GLU A 427 12.37 -3.74 20.08
N THR A 428 11.78 -3.68 21.28
CA THR A 428 10.37 -4.03 21.51
C THR A 428 9.41 -2.87 21.25
N THR A 429 9.90 -1.63 21.15
CA THR A 429 9.07 -0.43 20.92
C THR A 429 9.23 0.09 19.49
N LEU A 430 8.22 0.78 18.96
CA LEU A 430 8.22 1.14 17.53
C LEU A 430 9.26 2.21 17.19
N ASP A 431 9.54 3.18 18.08
CA ASP A 431 10.49 4.24 17.76
C ASP A 431 10.92 5.18 18.92
N THR A 432 10.66 4.84 20.19
CA THR A 432 10.94 5.76 21.30
C THR A 432 12.28 5.45 21.95
N PRO A 433 13.24 6.40 21.98
CA PRO A 433 14.51 6.18 22.66
C PRO A 433 14.33 6.17 24.17
N ILE A 434 15.09 5.31 24.85
CA ILE A 434 15.34 5.38 26.29
C ILE A 434 16.43 6.42 26.51
N VAL A 435 16.13 7.46 27.28
CA VAL A 435 17.05 8.56 27.61
C VAL A 435 17.47 8.44 29.07
N GLY A 436 18.78 8.36 29.32
CA GLY A 436 19.37 8.12 30.64
C GLY A 436 19.73 9.37 31.45
N GLY A 437 19.13 10.53 31.16
CA GLY A 437 19.45 11.78 31.86
C GLY A 437 18.48 12.92 31.54
N ALA A 438 18.82 14.14 31.97
CA ALA A 438 17.96 15.30 31.77
C ALA A 438 17.77 15.61 30.28
N SER A 439 16.59 16.13 29.92
CA SER A 439 16.22 16.40 28.54
C SER A 439 15.63 17.78 28.35
N GLY A 440 15.88 18.38 27.18
CA GLY A 440 15.32 19.67 26.77
C GLY A 440 14.45 19.56 25.51
N MET A 441 13.86 20.68 25.12
CA MET A 441 13.14 20.82 23.85
C MET A 441 13.60 22.09 23.13
N PHE A 442 13.96 21.94 21.86
CA PHE A 442 14.27 23.05 20.99
C PHE A 442 13.01 23.79 20.54
N ARG A 443 13.16 25.06 20.17
CA ARG A 443 12.05 25.91 19.72
C ARG A 443 11.87 25.83 18.21
N ASN A 444 12.95 25.77 17.47
CA ASN A 444 12.95 25.80 16.01
C ASN A 444 12.76 24.38 15.43
N PRO A 445 11.88 24.22 14.43
CA PRO A 445 11.52 22.90 13.95
C PRO A 445 12.49 22.36 12.89
N ILE A 446 12.49 21.05 12.69
CA ILE A 446 12.93 20.42 11.43
C ILE A 446 11.76 20.23 10.46
N ASP A 447 12.05 20.13 9.17
CA ASP A 447 11.05 19.82 8.14
C ASP A 447 11.01 18.32 7.87
N HIS A 448 9.81 17.77 7.69
CA HIS A 448 9.60 16.36 7.40
C HIS A 448 8.65 16.19 6.22
N PHE A 449 9.18 15.63 5.14
CA PHE A 449 8.50 15.52 3.85
C PHE A 449 7.82 14.16 3.71
N THR A 450 6.86 13.92 4.61
CA THR A 450 6.11 12.67 4.68
C THR A 450 4.87 12.66 3.80
N GLY A 451 4.70 11.61 3.00
CA GLY A 451 3.48 11.44 2.20
C GLY A 451 3.47 12.39 1.00
N ARG A 452 4.41 12.15 0.07
CA ARG A 452 4.45 12.84 -1.23
C ARG A 452 3.31 12.42 -2.14
N SER A 453 2.73 11.25 -1.89
CA SER A 453 1.50 10.81 -2.55
C SER A 453 0.59 9.98 -1.66
N ILE A 454 -0.70 9.93 -2.01
CA ILE A 454 -1.72 9.09 -1.39
C ILE A 454 -1.29 7.63 -1.46
N HIS A 455 -0.70 7.21 -2.58
CA HIS A 455 -0.11 5.88 -2.74
C HIS A 455 0.93 5.57 -1.65
N GLN A 456 1.91 6.45 -1.47
CA GLN A 456 2.94 6.28 -0.45
C GLN A 456 2.32 6.23 0.96
N ARG A 457 1.32 7.10 1.23
CA ARG A 457 0.66 7.14 2.53
C ARG A 457 -0.15 5.87 2.83
N LEU A 458 -0.82 5.29 1.84
CA LEU A 458 -1.56 4.03 1.99
C LEU A 458 -0.61 2.85 2.26
N ARG A 459 0.56 2.81 1.58
CA ARG A 459 1.60 1.81 1.88
C ARG A 459 2.15 1.93 3.30
N LYS A 460 2.51 3.16 3.74
CA LYS A 460 2.95 3.40 5.13
C LYS A 460 1.86 2.97 6.13
N LEU A 461 0.60 3.31 5.86
CA LEU A 461 -0.55 2.91 6.69
C LEU A 461 -0.69 1.38 6.78
N ASP A 462 -0.61 0.66 5.65
CA ASP A 462 -0.69 -0.80 5.65
C ASP A 462 0.41 -1.42 6.52
N ALA A 463 1.65 -0.98 6.37
CA ALA A 463 2.78 -1.44 7.18
C ALA A 463 2.60 -1.12 8.68
N GLU A 464 2.34 0.14 9.02
CA GLU A 464 2.19 0.61 10.41
C GLU A 464 1.05 -0.11 11.15
N THR A 465 -0.08 -0.30 10.48
CA THR A 465 -1.25 -0.94 11.09
C THR A 465 -1.00 -2.42 11.39
N GLY A 466 -0.18 -3.11 10.59
CA GLY A 466 0.20 -4.50 10.83
C GLY A 466 0.98 -4.68 12.13
N PHE A 467 1.94 -3.81 12.44
CA PHE A 467 2.71 -3.89 13.69
C PHE A 467 1.83 -3.73 14.94
N LYS A 468 0.82 -2.87 14.88
CA LYS A 468 -0.10 -2.60 16.00
C LYS A 468 -1.10 -3.73 16.26
N VAL A 469 -1.29 -4.65 15.31
CA VAL A 469 -2.21 -5.78 15.49
C VAL A 469 -1.82 -6.60 16.71
N ARG A 470 -0.53 -6.94 16.85
CA ARG A 470 -0.04 -7.76 17.98
C ARG A 470 -0.33 -7.12 19.33
N GLU A 471 -0.15 -5.80 19.44
CA GLU A 471 -0.45 -5.05 20.67
C GLU A 471 -1.95 -5.05 20.99
N ILE A 472 -2.80 -4.89 19.97
CA ILE A 472 -4.26 -4.88 20.15
C ILE A 472 -4.75 -6.27 20.56
N VAL A 473 -4.31 -7.31 19.87
CA VAL A 473 -4.68 -8.72 20.15
C VAL A 473 -4.22 -9.13 21.54
N ALA A 474 -3.02 -8.70 21.98
CA ALA A 474 -2.53 -9.00 23.33
C ALA A 474 -3.31 -8.30 24.45
N ARG A 475 -3.99 -7.18 24.16
CA ARG A 475 -4.76 -6.40 25.16
C ARG A 475 -6.26 -6.65 25.10
N ARG A 476 -6.76 -7.30 24.04
CA ARG A 476 -8.19 -7.45 23.79
C ARG A 476 -8.51 -8.78 23.14
N ASP A 477 -9.47 -9.47 23.74
CA ASP A 477 -9.94 -10.77 23.27
C ASP A 477 -10.98 -10.66 22.15
N VAL A 478 -11.67 -9.53 22.00
CA VAL A 478 -12.73 -9.37 20.97
C VAL A 478 -12.74 -7.95 20.39
N ILE A 479 -12.95 -7.85 19.07
CA ILE A 479 -13.17 -6.59 18.35
C ILE A 479 -14.64 -6.48 17.93
N ASN A 480 -15.30 -5.39 18.31
CA ASN A 480 -16.73 -5.19 18.09
C ASN A 480 -17.01 -4.10 17.03
N TRP A 481 -18.26 -4.01 16.58
CA TRP A 481 -18.68 -3.00 15.60
C TRP A 481 -18.33 -1.55 15.97
N PRO A 482 -18.36 -1.09 17.25
CA PRO A 482 -17.96 0.28 17.60
C PRO A 482 -16.48 0.56 17.35
N ASP A 483 -15.63 -0.46 17.43
CA ASP A 483 -14.21 -0.34 17.13
C ASP A 483 -13.98 -0.06 15.64
N LEU A 484 -14.92 -0.47 14.77
CA LEU A 484 -14.88 -0.28 13.32
C LEU A 484 -15.63 0.96 12.82
N THR A 485 -16.52 1.55 13.63
CA THR A 485 -17.33 2.71 13.23
C THR A 485 -17.05 3.93 14.10
N ILE A 486 -17.31 3.83 15.40
CA ILE A 486 -17.21 4.95 16.35
C ILE A 486 -15.75 5.36 16.50
N ARG A 487 -14.80 4.44 16.66
CA ARG A 487 -13.38 4.83 16.84
C ARG A 487 -12.78 5.55 15.62
N PRO A 488 -12.96 5.06 14.37
CA PRO A 488 -12.54 5.80 13.19
C PRO A 488 -13.23 7.17 13.08
N LEU A 489 -14.54 7.23 13.30
CA LEU A 489 -15.30 8.49 13.29
C LEU A 489 -14.79 9.49 14.34
N MET A 490 -14.57 9.03 15.58
CA MET A 490 -14.02 9.87 16.64
C MET A 490 -12.59 10.31 16.33
N THR A 491 -11.80 9.49 15.66
CA THR A 491 -10.46 9.88 15.17
C THR A 491 -10.57 10.98 14.13
N PHE A 492 -11.51 10.87 13.19
CA PHE A 492 -11.80 11.92 12.22
C PHE A 492 -12.22 13.23 12.91
N LEU A 493 -13.24 13.18 13.78
CA LEU A 493 -13.76 14.36 14.47
C LEU A 493 -12.69 15.02 15.35
N LYS A 494 -11.90 14.21 16.06
CA LYS A 494 -10.77 14.69 16.86
C LYS A 494 -9.74 15.41 16.00
N THR A 495 -9.34 14.83 14.87
CA THR A 495 -8.31 15.40 14.01
C THR A 495 -8.82 16.62 13.24
N TYR A 496 -10.01 16.52 12.64
CA TYR A 496 -10.54 17.56 11.78
C TYR A 496 -11.12 18.74 12.57
N LEU A 497 -11.92 18.49 13.61
CA LEU A 497 -12.62 19.54 14.36
C LEU A 497 -11.83 19.95 15.61
N LEU A 498 -11.61 19.03 16.55
CA LEU A 498 -11.02 19.36 17.86
C LEU A 498 -9.58 19.87 17.71
N LYS A 499 -8.79 19.22 16.86
CA LYS A 499 -7.42 19.65 16.52
C LYS A 499 -7.39 20.66 15.37
N GLN A 500 -8.54 21.22 14.97
CA GLN A 500 -8.69 22.29 13.98
C GLN A 500 -8.10 21.98 12.60
N GLY A 501 -8.01 20.70 12.20
CA GLY A 501 -7.54 20.30 10.88
C GLY A 501 -8.29 20.97 9.72
N PHE A 502 -9.55 21.38 9.90
CA PHE A 502 -10.31 22.13 8.90
C PHE A 502 -9.62 23.43 8.44
N ARG A 503 -8.75 24.02 9.26
CA ARG A 503 -7.99 25.25 8.93
C ARG A 503 -6.92 25.02 7.87
N ASP A 504 -6.49 23.78 7.65
CA ASP A 504 -5.59 23.39 6.55
C ASP A 504 -6.37 23.10 5.24
N GLY A 505 -7.68 23.37 5.20
CA GLY A 505 -8.53 23.18 4.03
C GLY A 505 -8.60 21.72 3.59
N LEU A 506 -8.52 21.48 2.28
CA LEU A 506 -8.64 20.13 1.73
C LEU A 506 -7.50 19.19 2.17
N HIS A 507 -6.29 19.73 2.41
CA HIS A 507 -5.18 18.96 2.96
C HIS A 507 -5.51 18.40 4.34
N GLY A 508 -6.04 19.25 5.23
CA GLY A 508 -6.47 18.85 6.57
C GLY A 508 -7.63 17.85 6.56
N LEU A 509 -8.58 18.00 5.62
CA LEU A 509 -9.67 17.04 5.43
C LEU A 509 -9.16 15.67 5.00
N VAL A 510 -8.35 15.61 3.94
CA VAL A 510 -7.78 14.35 3.42
C VAL A 510 -6.91 13.69 4.50
N TYR A 511 -6.09 14.46 5.20
CA TYR A 511 -5.29 13.96 6.32
C TYR A 511 -6.16 13.35 7.44
N ALA A 512 -7.25 14.02 7.83
CA ALA A 512 -8.17 13.51 8.84
C ALA A 512 -8.86 12.21 8.42
N VAL A 513 -9.27 12.09 7.14
CA VAL A 513 -9.86 10.85 6.62
C VAL A 513 -8.82 9.72 6.59
N LEU A 514 -7.57 9.99 6.22
CA LEU A 514 -6.51 8.97 6.24
C LEU A 514 -6.18 8.53 7.68
N CYS A 515 -6.27 9.43 8.68
CA CYS A 515 -6.19 9.06 10.09
C CYS A 515 -7.35 8.15 10.53
N SER A 516 -8.56 8.42 10.03
CA SER A 516 -9.73 7.55 10.23
C SER A 516 -9.51 6.18 9.60
N LEU A 517 -9.05 6.13 8.34
CA LEU A 517 -8.72 4.88 7.65
C LEU A 517 -7.65 4.08 8.37
N HIS A 518 -6.60 4.73 8.88
CA HIS A 518 -5.55 4.06 9.67
C HIS A 518 -6.15 3.43 10.94
N THR A 519 -7.11 4.10 11.57
CA THR A 519 -7.83 3.55 12.73
C THR A 519 -8.76 2.42 12.35
N PHE A 520 -9.48 2.53 11.24
CA PHE A 520 -10.30 1.45 10.74
C PHE A 520 -9.46 0.20 10.41
N ALA A 521 -8.40 0.38 9.61
CA ALA A 521 -7.53 -0.70 9.16
C ALA A 521 -6.87 -1.46 10.32
N ARG A 522 -6.37 -0.76 11.36
CA ARG A 522 -5.76 -1.43 12.51
C ARG A 522 -6.73 -2.36 13.24
N TYR A 523 -7.99 -1.94 13.39
CA TYR A 523 -9.00 -2.74 14.10
C TYR A 523 -9.57 -3.85 13.23
N VAL A 524 -9.71 -3.64 11.91
CA VAL A 524 -10.11 -4.73 11.01
C VAL A 524 -9.03 -5.82 10.93
N LYS A 525 -7.74 -5.45 10.90
CA LYS A 525 -6.66 -6.45 10.94
C LYS A 525 -6.64 -7.22 12.26
N ALA A 526 -6.90 -6.54 13.39
CA ALA A 526 -7.06 -7.22 14.68
C ALA A 526 -8.25 -8.18 14.66
N TRP A 527 -9.42 -7.73 14.22
CA TRP A 527 -10.62 -8.57 14.07
C TRP A 527 -10.38 -9.80 13.17
N GLU A 528 -9.67 -9.61 12.06
CA GLU A 528 -9.29 -10.70 11.15
C GLU A 528 -8.36 -11.71 11.83
N ALA A 529 -7.39 -11.26 12.62
CA ALA A 529 -6.49 -12.14 13.36
C ALA A 529 -7.27 -13.06 14.32
N HIS A 530 -8.22 -12.51 15.08
CA HIS A 530 -9.11 -13.29 15.96
C HIS A 530 -10.00 -14.27 15.18
N THR A 531 -10.60 -13.82 14.07
CA THR A 531 -11.49 -14.66 13.27
C THR A 531 -10.74 -15.84 12.63
N ARG A 532 -9.47 -15.66 12.27
CA ARG A 532 -8.62 -16.73 11.72
C ARG A 532 -8.14 -17.73 12.76
N SER A 533 -7.90 -17.31 14.01
CA SER A 533 -7.57 -18.25 15.08
C SER A 533 -8.74 -19.16 15.45
N GLU A 534 -9.98 -18.74 15.18
CA GLU A 534 -11.20 -19.49 15.51
C GLU A 534 -11.72 -20.35 14.35
N ALA A 535 -11.19 -20.20 13.12
CA ALA A 535 -11.63 -20.98 11.96
C ALA A 535 -10.99 -22.38 11.98
N PRO A 536 -11.76 -23.47 11.82
CA PRO A 536 -11.19 -24.80 11.61
C PRO A 536 -10.35 -24.80 10.32
N ARG A 537 -9.13 -25.33 10.44
CA ARG A 537 -8.14 -25.40 9.34
C ARG A 537 -8.62 -26.27 8.19
#